data_AF-A0A014NYH6-F1
#
_entry.id   AF-A0A014NYH6-F1
#
_cell.length_a   1.000
_cell.length_b   1.000
_cell.length_c   1.000
_cell.angle_alpha   90.00
_cell.angle_beta   90.00
_cell.angle_gamma   90.00
#
_symmetry.space_group_name_H-M   'P 1'
#
loop_
_entity.id
_entity.type
_entity.pdbx_description
1 polymer ?
#
loop_
_entity_poly.entity_id
_entity_poly.type
_entity_poly.pdbx_seq_one_letter_code
_entity_poly.pdbx_strand_id
1 'polypeptide(L)'
;MEPTGEIVLRNFRLTLGRLAALACTSVIAVTGCGGGDDESGSPKPTAAKPTAGAGLVPVAQACGGLFDEAIAKEAREPNGPSKVYPVKTKSTDEVAKALDQESTRRSTPEDLCTLTDKADGKELLAITVAWTPHSPPSGRSVHYTTTVGPEDAGRLLVACDVGSGGAEGSGEDRSLEFAMRDYFTVSDHSHAKLLIASAKQITSKLDCREAPEYPDPKVVAPPPKRGLR
;
A
#
# COMPACT_ATOMS: atom_id res chain seq x y z
N MET A 1 -1.17 -38.29 27.76
CA MET A 1 -1.77 -37.22 28.59
C MET A 1 -1.85 -35.98 27.73
N GLU A 2 -3.01 -35.79 27.10
CA GLU A 2 -3.40 -34.50 26.54
C GLU A 2 -3.71 -33.51 27.67
N PRO A 3 -3.59 -32.22 27.40
CA PRO A 3 -4.69 -31.34 27.74
C PRO A 3 -5.14 -30.52 26.53
N THR A 4 -6.42 -30.68 26.27
CA THR A 4 -7.31 -29.94 25.38
C THR A 4 -7.34 -28.45 25.75
N GLY A 5 -6.90 -27.59 24.82
CA GLY A 5 -7.02 -26.14 24.93
C GLY A 5 -8.37 -25.67 24.42
N GLU A 6 -9.21 -25.28 25.37
CA GLU A 6 -10.58 -24.81 25.25
C GLU A 6 -10.74 -23.59 24.31
N ILE A 7 -11.66 -23.68 23.35
CA ILE A 7 -12.07 -22.58 22.47
C ILE A 7 -13.05 -21.70 23.24
N VAL A 8 -12.61 -20.50 23.64
CA VAL A 8 -13.48 -19.50 24.25
C VAL A 8 -14.34 -18.83 23.18
N LEU A 9 -15.56 -19.33 23.01
CA LEU A 9 -16.63 -18.68 22.24
C LEU A 9 -17.07 -17.40 22.97
N ARG A 10 -16.64 -16.24 22.47
CA ARG A 10 -17.19 -14.94 22.91
C ARG A 10 -18.60 -14.78 22.33
N ASN A 11 -19.59 -14.88 23.22
CA ASN A 11 -20.99 -14.57 22.95
C ASN A 11 -21.17 -13.08 22.61
N PHE A 12 -21.29 -12.75 21.32
CA PHE A 12 -21.85 -11.46 20.90
C PHE A 12 -23.37 -11.51 21.01
N ARG A 13 -23.92 -10.88 22.06
CA ARG A 13 -25.35 -10.61 22.16
C ARG A 13 -25.72 -9.49 21.18
N LEU A 14 -26.41 -9.85 20.10
CA LEU A 14 -27.17 -8.93 19.26
C LEU A 14 -28.35 -8.36 20.07
N THR A 15 -28.25 -7.11 20.51
CA THR A 15 -29.41 -6.36 20.98
C THR A 15 -30.20 -5.87 19.77
N LEU A 16 -31.22 -6.64 19.42
CA LEU A 16 -32.35 -6.21 18.60
C LEU A 16 -33.09 -5.09 19.35
N GLY A 17 -33.20 -3.89 18.76
CA GLY A 17 -33.86 -2.77 19.40
C GLY A 17 -34.33 -1.68 18.45
N ARG A 18 -35.62 -1.75 18.10
CA ARG A 18 -36.50 -0.70 17.57
C ARG A 18 -36.38 -0.32 16.08
N LEU A 19 -37.13 -1.07 15.28
CA LEU A 19 -37.84 -0.56 14.10
C LEU A 19 -38.83 0.53 14.53
N ALA A 20 -38.62 1.76 14.06
CA ALA A 20 -39.64 2.78 14.00
C ALA A 20 -39.88 3.11 12.52
N ALA A 21 -41.00 2.62 12.00
CA ALA A 21 -41.51 3.01 10.70
C ALA A 21 -42.07 4.43 10.80
N LEU A 22 -41.59 5.33 9.95
CA LEU A 22 -42.26 6.59 9.63
C LEU A 22 -42.35 6.69 8.12
N ALA A 23 -43.51 6.28 7.62
CA ALA A 23 -43.98 6.63 6.30
C ALA A 23 -44.37 8.11 6.30
N CYS A 24 -43.67 8.93 5.52
CA CYS A 24 -44.15 10.22 5.09
C CYS A 24 -44.08 10.28 3.56
N THR A 25 -45.25 10.09 2.95
CA THR A 25 -45.54 10.56 1.61
C THR A 25 -45.40 12.08 1.56
N SER A 26 -44.67 12.62 0.58
CA SER A 26 -45.13 13.73 -0.29
C SER A 26 -43.98 14.46 -1.02
N VAL A 27 -44.15 14.47 -2.35
CA VAL A 27 -43.90 15.58 -3.29
C VAL A 27 -42.46 15.88 -3.71
N ILE A 28 -42.21 15.54 -4.98
CA ILE A 28 -41.13 16.04 -5.83
C ILE A 28 -41.29 17.56 -5.97
N ALA A 29 -40.27 18.31 -5.58
CA ALA A 29 -40.06 19.69 -6.01
C ALA A 29 -38.60 19.84 -6.46
N VAL A 30 -38.43 20.01 -7.77
CA VAL A 30 -37.16 20.42 -8.38
C VAL A 30 -37.06 21.94 -8.23
N THR A 31 -36.12 22.40 -7.41
CA THR A 31 -35.55 23.75 -7.50
C THR A 31 -34.08 23.68 -7.11
N GLY A 32 -33.23 24.16 -8.01
CA GLY A 32 -31.79 24.18 -7.81
C GLY A 32 -31.30 25.29 -6.88
N CYS A 33 -29.98 25.20 -6.67
CA CYS A 33 -29.06 26.20 -6.13
C CYS A 33 -28.89 26.24 -4.60
N GLY A 34 -27.75 25.72 -4.17
CA GLY A 34 -26.90 26.39 -3.19
C GLY A 34 -26.85 25.81 -1.78
N GLY A 35 -25.66 25.30 -1.44
CA GLY A 35 -25.09 25.52 -0.10
C GLY A 35 -25.17 24.34 0.87
N GLY A 36 -23.99 23.75 1.12
CA GLY A 36 -23.60 23.17 2.39
C GLY A 36 -24.18 21.80 2.72
N ASP A 37 -23.33 20.77 2.68
CA ASP A 37 -23.08 19.97 3.89
C ASP A 37 -21.80 19.14 3.68
N ASP A 38 -20.91 19.29 4.65
CA ASP A 38 -19.67 18.53 4.82
C ASP A 38 -20.01 17.04 5.06
N GLU A 39 -20.14 16.27 3.99
CA GLU A 39 -20.06 14.83 4.09
C GLU A 39 -18.57 14.44 4.16
N SER A 40 -18.16 14.11 5.38
CA SER A 40 -16.86 13.51 5.72
C SER A 40 -16.76 12.09 5.16
N GLY A 41 -16.74 11.97 3.83
CA GLY A 41 -16.36 10.74 3.15
C GLY A 41 -14.85 10.74 2.99
N SER A 42 -14.16 9.84 3.68
CA SER A 42 -12.78 9.47 3.33
C SER A 42 -12.70 9.33 1.80
N PRO A 43 -11.71 9.93 1.12
CA PRO A 43 -11.67 9.90 -0.32
C PRO A 43 -11.57 8.44 -0.76
N LYS A 44 -12.67 7.93 -1.33
CA LYS A 44 -12.66 6.67 -2.06
C LYS A 44 -11.60 6.83 -3.16
N PRO A 45 -10.68 5.88 -3.34
CA PRO A 45 -9.67 6.00 -4.38
C PRO A 45 -10.40 6.17 -5.71
N THR A 46 -10.33 7.36 -6.30
CA THR A 46 -10.74 7.56 -7.68
C THR A 46 -9.89 6.61 -8.50
N ALA A 47 -10.53 5.62 -9.14
CA ALA A 47 -9.87 4.67 -10.02
C ALA A 47 -8.98 5.46 -11.00
N ALA A 48 -7.67 5.43 -10.74
CA ALA A 48 -6.73 6.23 -11.49
C ALA A 48 -6.71 5.71 -12.92
N LYS A 49 -7.02 6.60 -13.86
CA LYS A 49 -7.12 6.25 -15.27
C LYS A 49 -5.74 5.83 -15.76
N PRO A 50 -5.61 4.77 -16.58
CA PRO A 50 -4.36 4.41 -17.21
C PRO A 50 -3.76 5.59 -17.94
N THR A 51 -2.44 5.56 -18.08
CA THR A 51 -1.74 6.52 -18.92
C THR A 51 -2.40 6.57 -20.30
N ALA A 52 -3.00 7.71 -20.66
CA ALA A 52 -3.71 7.87 -21.92
C ALA A 52 -2.78 7.55 -23.10
N GLY A 53 -3.09 6.50 -23.87
CA GLY A 53 -2.28 6.04 -25.00
C GLY A 53 -1.17 5.05 -24.67
N ALA A 54 -0.92 4.70 -23.41
CA ALA A 54 0.01 3.63 -23.06
C ALA A 54 -0.68 2.28 -23.29
N GLY A 55 -0.34 1.62 -24.39
CA GLY A 55 -0.69 0.22 -24.58
C GLY A 55 -0.07 -0.67 -23.48
N LEU A 56 -0.46 -1.94 -23.47
CA LEU A 56 0.14 -2.97 -22.62
C LEU A 56 1.67 -2.92 -22.67
N VAL A 57 2.33 -2.82 -21.51
CA VAL A 57 3.79 -2.90 -21.38
C VAL A 57 4.19 -4.23 -20.75
N PRO A 58 5.37 -4.79 -21.07
CA PRO A 58 5.94 -5.90 -20.31
C PRO A 58 6.05 -5.56 -18.81
N VAL A 59 5.74 -6.52 -17.93
CA VAL A 59 5.85 -6.32 -16.46
C VAL A 59 7.21 -5.77 -16.04
N ALA A 60 8.31 -6.28 -16.63
CA ALA A 60 9.68 -5.81 -16.39
C ALA A 60 9.93 -4.33 -16.72
N GLN A 61 9.12 -3.73 -17.60
CA GLN A 61 9.22 -2.32 -17.98
C GLN A 61 8.26 -1.42 -17.19
N ALA A 62 7.32 -2.01 -16.45
CA ALA A 62 6.36 -1.26 -15.67
C ALA A 62 7.04 -0.66 -14.41
N CYS A 63 6.44 0.41 -13.88
CA CYS A 63 6.88 1.06 -12.64
C CYS A 63 8.38 1.38 -12.61
N GLY A 64 8.90 1.97 -13.69
CA GLY A 64 10.31 2.40 -13.76
C GLY A 64 11.32 1.26 -13.72
N GLY A 65 10.91 0.02 -14.06
CA GLY A 65 11.81 -1.14 -14.06
C GLY A 65 12.05 -1.77 -12.69
N LEU A 66 11.15 -1.57 -11.73
CA LEU A 66 11.23 -2.20 -10.40
C LEU A 66 11.23 -3.73 -10.45
N PHE A 67 10.64 -4.31 -11.48
CA PHE A 67 10.55 -5.76 -11.68
C PHE A 67 11.81 -6.29 -12.35
N ASP A 68 12.70 -6.92 -11.57
CA ASP A 68 13.83 -7.67 -12.13
C ASP A 68 13.34 -8.86 -13.00
N GLU A 69 14.22 -9.43 -13.83
CA GLU A 69 13.85 -10.52 -14.74
C GLU A 69 13.28 -11.75 -14.01
N ALA A 70 13.77 -12.04 -12.81
CA ALA A 70 13.33 -13.18 -12.03
C ALA A 70 11.92 -12.94 -11.46
N ILE A 71 11.65 -11.74 -10.94
CA ILE A 71 10.33 -11.33 -10.46
C ILE A 71 9.35 -11.27 -11.63
N ALA A 72 9.75 -10.71 -12.78
CA ALA A 72 8.91 -10.66 -13.97
C ALA A 72 8.60 -12.05 -14.54
N LYS A 73 9.51 -13.01 -14.38
CA LYS A 73 9.26 -14.42 -14.72
C LYS A 73 8.29 -15.06 -13.73
N GLU A 74 8.51 -14.89 -12.43
CA GLU A 74 7.61 -15.41 -11.39
C GLU A 74 6.19 -14.86 -11.56
N ALA A 75 6.06 -13.56 -11.84
CA ALA A 75 4.80 -12.89 -12.12
C ALA A 75 3.99 -13.53 -13.24
N ARG A 76 4.64 -14.23 -14.18
CA ARG A 76 4.00 -14.89 -15.33
C ARG A 76 3.57 -16.31 -15.00
N GLU A 77 4.21 -16.96 -14.05
CA GLU A 77 4.04 -18.38 -13.81
C GLU A 77 2.93 -18.67 -12.78
N PRO A 78 2.09 -19.69 -13.00
CA PRO A 78 1.89 -20.42 -14.26
C PRO A 78 1.00 -19.68 -15.26
N ASN A 79 0.19 -18.70 -14.81
CA ASN A 79 -0.84 -18.04 -15.63
C ASN A 79 -0.98 -16.54 -15.30
N GLY A 80 0.06 -15.94 -14.74
CA GLY A 80 0.04 -14.51 -14.43
C GLY A 80 0.31 -13.65 -15.68
N PRO A 81 0.12 -12.33 -15.58
CA PRO A 81 0.18 -11.43 -16.73
C PRO A 81 1.60 -11.29 -17.27
N SER A 82 1.79 -11.47 -18.58
CA SER A 82 3.05 -11.15 -19.25
C SER A 82 3.21 -9.67 -19.58
N LYS A 83 2.06 -8.98 -19.71
CA LYS A 83 1.94 -7.54 -19.93
C LYS A 83 0.83 -6.97 -19.04
N VAL A 84 0.98 -5.71 -18.67
CA VAL A 84 0.08 -4.99 -17.76
C VAL A 84 -0.16 -3.58 -18.28
N TYR A 85 -1.23 -2.93 -17.78
CA TYR A 85 -1.45 -1.51 -17.97
C TYR A 85 -0.86 -0.74 -16.77
N PRO A 86 0.21 0.05 -16.98
CA PRO A 86 0.73 0.90 -15.93
C PRO A 86 -0.23 2.07 -15.74
N VAL A 87 -0.73 2.21 -14.52
CA VAL A 87 -1.48 3.40 -14.13
C VAL A 87 -0.50 4.55 -14.00
N LYS A 88 -0.92 5.75 -14.42
CA LYS A 88 -0.08 6.94 -14.27
C LYS A 88 0.01 7.29 -12.79
N THR A 89 1.14 6.98 -12.16
CA THR A 89 1.48 7.43 -10.81
C THR A 89 2.30 8.72 -10.86
N LYS A 90 2.41 9.40 -9.71
CA LYS A 90 3.35 10.52 -9.55
C LYS A 90 4.77 10.01 -9.79
N SER A 91 5.64 10.87 -10.32
CA SER A 91 7.07 10.54 -10.42
C SER A 91 7.69 10.39 -9.03
N THR A 92 8.78 9.63 -8.91
CA THR A 92 9.50 9.47 -7.64
C THR A 92 9.90 10.81 -7.01
N ASP A 93 10.28 11.80 -7.84
CA ASP A 93 10.62 13.14 -7.37
C ASP A 93 9.40 13.89 -6.80
N GLU A 94 8.24 13.77 -7.44
CA GLU A 94 6.99 14.36 -6.94
C GLU A 94 6.52 13.70 -5.64
N VAL A 95 6.66 12.37 -5.51
CA VAL A 95 6.32 11.65 -4.27
C VAL A 95 7.28 12.02 -3.15
N ALA A 96 8.59 12.04 -3.40
CA ALA A 96 9.57 12.46 -2.41
C ALA A 96 9.32 13.89 -1.93
N LYS A 97 8.99 14.81 -2.84
CA LYS A 97 8.61 16.18 -2.48
C LYS A 97 7.33 16.22 -1.63
N ALA A 98 6.32 15.41 -1.95
CA ALA A 98 5.10 15.34 -1.15
C ALA A 98 5.39 14.84 0.28
N LEU A 99 6.25 13.82 0.41
CA LEU A 99 6.70 13.30 1.70
C LEU A 99 7.50 14.33 2.50
N ASP A 100 8.36 15.13 1.86
CA ASP A 100 9.15 16.18 2.51
C ASP A 100 8.28 17.34 3.03
N GLN A 101 7.21 17.68 2.31
CA GLN A 101 6.30 18.77 2.67
C GLN A 101 5.26 18.39 3.73
N GLU A 102 5.06 17.09 3.97
CA GLU A 102 4.03 16.59 4.86
C GLU A 102 4.47 16.67 6.33
N SER A 103 3.90 17.65 7.05
CA SER A 103 4.21 17.89 8.46
C SER A 103 3.62 16.86 9.44
N THR A 104 2.67 16.02 8.99
CA THR A 104 1.93 15.11 9.85
C THR A 104 2.74 13.88 10.26
N ARG A 105 2.52 13.40 11.49
CA ARG A 105 3.16 12.18 12.02
C ARG A 105 2.80 10.91 11.24
N ARG A 106 1.65 10.93 10.56
CA ARG A 106 1.19 9.90 9.63
C ARG A 106 0.69 10.58 8.36
N SER A 107 1.33 10.32 7.24
CA SER A 107 0.93 10.92 5.96
C SER A 107 -0.19 10.13 5.29
N THR A 108 -0.85 10.77 4.33
CA THR A 108 -1.61 10.06 3.31
C THR A 108 -0.65 9.17 2.49
N PRO A 109 -1.02 7.91 2.17
CA PRO A 109 -0.23 7.08 1.28
C PRO A 109 -0.13 7.66 -0.13
N GLU A 110 1.07 7.66 -0.68
CA GLU A 110 1.39 8.05 -2.05
C GLU A 110 1.64 6.81 -2.90
N ASP A 111 1.00 6.71 -4.07
CA ASP A 111 1.21 5.59 -5.00
C ASP A 111 2.55 5.73 -5.73
N LEU A 112 3.42 4.72 -5.60
CA LEU A 112 4.67 4.63 -6.33
C LEU A 112 4.50 3.86 -7.65
N CYS A 113 3.72 2.79 -7.58
CA CYS A 113 3.54 1.85 -8.66
C CYS A 113 2.14 1.27 -8.57
N THR A 114 1.37 1.34 -9.65
CA THR A 114 0.07 0.67 -9.73
C THR A 114 -0.07 0.01 -11.11
N LEU A 115 -0.39 -1.29 -11.10
CA LEU A 115 -0.57 -2.12 -12.28
C LEU A 115 -2.02 -2.61 -12.35
N THR A 116 -2.57 -2.65 -13.55
CA THR A 116 -3.94 -3.13 -13.81
C THR A 116 -3.96 -4.17 -14.93
N ASP A 117 -4.96 -5.06 -14.91
CA ASP A 117 -5.14 -6.12 -15.91
C ASP A 117 -5.67 -5.59 -17.26
N LYS A 118 -6.42 -4.49 -17.21
CA LYS A 118 -7.03 -3.77 -18.33
C LYS A 118 -6.97 -2.28 -18.07
N ALA A 119 -7.21 -1.48 -19.10
CA ALA A 119 -7.27 -0.03 -18.97
C ALA A 119 -8.24 0.42 -17.85
N ASP A 120 -9.51 0.03 -17.89
CA ASP A 120 -10.44 0.30 -16.78
C ASP A 120 -10.54 -0.91 -15.83
N GLY A 121 -9.41 -1.59 -15.64
CA GLY A 121 -9.31 -2.94 -15.07
C GLY A 121 -9.17 -2.99 -13.55
N LYS A 122 -9.09 -4.21 -13.04
CA LYS A 122 -8.82 -4.47 -11.63
C LYS A 122 -7.35 -4.21 -11.32
N GLU A 123 -7.07 -3.65 -10.15
CA GLU A 123 -5.72 -3.56 -9.60
C GLU A 123 -5.12 -4.96 -9.50
N LEU A 124 -3.91 -5.11 -10.05
CA LEU A 124 -3.12 -6.33 -9.96
C LEU A 124 -2.06 -6.20 -8.87
N LEU A 125 -1.44 -5.02 -8.79
CA LEU A 125 -0.52 -4.68 -7.73
C LEU A 125 -0.49 -3.18 -7.53
N ALA A 126 -0.33 -2.78 -6.28
CA ALA A 126 0.03 -1.42 -5.93
C ALA A 126 1.14 -1.42 -4.87
N ILE A 127 2.09 -0.50 -5.01
CA ILE A 127 3.08 -0.18 -3.99
C ILE A 127 2.86 1.27 -3.61
N THR A 128 2.66 1.49 -2.32
CA THR A 128 2.45 2.82 -1.74
C THR A 128 3.51 3.13 -0.71
N VAL A 129 3.72 4.42 -0.41
CA VAL A 129 4.61 4.89 0.65
C VAL A 129 3.93 5.95 1.51
N ALA A 130 4.13 5.90 2.82
CA ALA A 130 3.65 6.91 3.75
C ALA A 130 4.61 7.08 4.94
N TRP A 131 4.57 8.24 5.59
CA TRP A 131 5.08 8.39 6.94
C TRP A 131 4.20 7.64 7.93
N THR A 132 4.83 6.91 8.85
CA THR A 132 4.17 6.18 9.92
C THR A 132 4.84 6.45 11.27
N PRO A 133 4.09 6.43 12.39
CA PRO A 133 4.64 6.61 13.74
C PRO A 133 5.42 5.38 14.26
N HIS A 134 5.66 4.37 13.43
CA HIS A 134 6.25 3.09 13.83
C HIS A 134 7.66 2.93 13.27
N SER A 135 8.65 2.84 14.16
CA SER A 135 10.03 2.53 13.77
C SER A 135 10.23 1.03 13.51
N PRO A 136 11.20 0.63 12.68
CA PRO A 136 11.62 -0.75 12.62
C PRO A 136 12.05 -1.26 14.01
N PRO A 137 11.67 -2.49 14.40
CA PRO A 137 12.03 -3.05 15.70
C PRO A 137 13.53 -3.22 15.86
N SER A 138 13.97 -3.16 17.12
CA SER A 138 15.35 -3.46 17.54
C SER A 138 16.42 -2.56 16.90
N GLY A 139 16.08 -1.32 16.55
CA GLY A 139 17.02 -0.34 15.98
C GLY A 139 17.54 -0.72 14.59
N ARG A 140 16.82 -1.57 13.86
CA ARG A 140 17.18 -1.93 12.48
C ARG A 140 16.89 -0.78 11.53
N SER A 141 17.65 -0.65 10.45
CA SER A 141 17.32 0.33 9.41
C SER A 141 16.06 -0.02 8.64
N VAL A 142 15.78 -1.32 8.49
CA VAL A 142 14.56 -1.80 7.82
C VAL A 142 13.94 -3.01 8.51
N HIS A 143 12.63 -3.15 8.36
CA HIS A 143 11.91 -4.33 8.80
C HIS A 143 10.81 -4.71 7.81
N TYR A 144 10.94 -5.92 7.27
CA TYR A 144 9.98 -6.50 6.35
C TYR A 144 9.00 -7.41 7.10
N THR A 145 7.71 -7.27 6.80
CA THR A 145 6.65 -8.15 7.28
C THR A 145 5.77 -8.60 6.11
N THR A 146 5.30 -9.84 6.16
CA THR A 146 4.28 -10.36 5.25
C THR A 146 2.97 -10.53 6.00
N THR A 147 1.85 -10.31 5.31
CA THR A 147 0.55 -10.70 5.83
C THR A 147 -0.17 -11.63 4.86
N VAL A 148 -1.19 -12.33 5.37
CA VAL A 148 -2.02 -13.23 4.58
C VAL A 148 -3.20 -12.43 4.03
N GLY A 149 -3.15 -12.09 2.75
CA GLY A 149 -4.23 -11.40 2.04
C GLY A 149 -3.70 -10.45 0.97
N PRO A 150 -4.49 -10.13 -0.06
CA PRO A 150 -4.03 -9.30 -1.16
C PRO A 150 -3.95 -7.80 -0.80
N GLU A 151 -4.73 -7.34 0.17
CA GLU A 151 -4.80 -5.93 0.59
C GLU A 151 -3.57 -5.46 1.38
N ASP A 152 -2.71 -6.39 1.81
CA ASP A 152 -1.54 -6.09 2.63
C ASP A 152 -0.45 -7.17 2.47
N ALA A 153 -0.21 -7.58 1.22
CA ALA A 153 0.63 -8.73 0.89
C ALA A 153 2.04 -8.64 1.49
N GLY A 154 2.58 -7.43 1.63
CA GLY A 154 3.82 -7.19 2.35
C GLY A 154 4.02 -5.73 2.72
N ARG A 155 4.77 -5.49 3.80
CA ARG A 155 5.17 -4.16 4.26
C ARG A 155 6.66 -4.10 4.53
N LEU A 156 7.25 -2.94 4.28
CA LEU A 156 8.61 -2.62 4.65
C LEU A 156 8.62 -1.30 5.42
N LEU A 157 9.00 -1.35 6.69
CA LEU A 157 9.34 -0.17 7.47
C LEU A 157 10.79 0.20 7.22
N VAL A 158 11.06 1.49 7.00
CA VAL A 158 12.39 2.04 6.76
C VAL A 158 12.62 3.20 7.71
N ALA A 159 13.66 3.10 8.53
CA ALA A 159 14.14 4.20 9.34
C ALA A 159 14.72 5.27 8.41
N CYS A 160 14.02 6.39 8.27
CA CYS A 160 14.49 7.57 7.57
C CYS A 160 13.96 8.77 8.35
N ASP A 161 14.87 9.50 9.00
CA ASP A 161 14.57 10.78 9.63
C ASP A 161 15.08 11.89 8.72
N VAL A 162 14.19 12.76 8.24
CA VAL A 162 14.55 13.91 7.39
C VAL A 162 14.88 15.17 8.21
N GLY A 163 14.79 15.13 9.54
CA GLY A 163 15.09 16.25 10.43
C GLY A 163 14.08 17.38 10.30
N SER A 164 13.24 17.59 11.31
CA SER A 164 12.40 18.79 11.36
C SER A 164 13.28 19.99 11.72
N GLY A 165 13.42 20.93 10.79
CA GLY A 165 14.12 22.18 11.04
C GLY A 165 13.52 22.92 12.25
N GLY A 166 14.29 23.00 13.34
CA GLY A 166 14.22 24.10 14.30
C GLY A 166 13.18 24.08 15.41
N ALA A 167 12.62 22.93 15.81
CA ALA A 167 11.84 22.86 17.05
C ALA A 167 12.39 21.76 17.96
N GLU A 168 12.93 22.17 19.12
CA GLU A 168 13.14 21.30 20.28
C GLU A 168 11.79 20.77 20.78
N GLY A 169 11.28 19.77 20.09
CA GLY A 169 10.13 18.97 20.48
C GLY A 169 10.45 17.56 20.04
N SER A 170 10.58 16.65 20.99
CA SER A 170 10.94 15.23 20.81
C SER A 170 10.48 14.70 19.45
N GLY A 171 11.44 14.59 18.51
CA GLY A 171 11.22 13.98 17.21
C GLY A 171 10.84 12.54 17.44
N GLU A 172 9.54 12.25 17.51
CA GLU A 172 9.06 10.88 17.54
C GLU A 172 9.50 10.25 16.22
N ASP A 173 10.37 9.24 16.31
CA ASP A 173 10.95 8.51 15.19
C ASP A 173 9.88 8.18 14.14
N ARG A 174 9.84 8.98 13.07
CA ARG A 174 9.01 8.69 11.91
C ARG A 174 9.76 7.71 11.04
N SER A 175 9.03 6.84 10.39
CA SER A 175 9.60 5.91 9.43
C SER A 175 8.74 5.89 8.19
N LEU A 176 9.33 5.51 7.07
CA LEU A 176 8.60 5.28 5.84
C LEU A 176 8.03 3.86 5.90
N GLU A 177 6.72 3.74 5.74
CA GLU A 177 6.06 2.47 5.50
C GLU A 177 5.82 2.34 4.00
N PHE A 178 6.43 1.32 3.40
CA PHE A 178 6.11 0.88 2.05
C PHE A 178 5.16 -0.30 2.15
N ALA A 179 3.97 -0.19 1.56
CA ALA A 179 2.96 -1.24 1.60
C ALA A 179 2.65 -1.73 0.19
N MET A 180 2.55 -3.05 0.04
CA MET A 180 2.22 -3.71 -1.22
C MET A 180 0.86 -4.39 -1.14
N ARG A 181 0.03 -4.11 -2.14
CA ARG A 181 -1.13 -4.93 -2.51
C ARG A 181 -0.73 -5.81 -3.69
N ASP A 182 -1.06 -7.10 -3.64
CA ASP A 182 -0.72 -8.06 -4.69
C ASP A 182 -1.84 -9.09 -4.92
N TYR A 183 -2.45 -9.02 -6.10
CA TYR A 183 -3.50 -9.93 -6.58
C TYR A 183 -3.01 -10.91 -7.66
N PHE A 184 -1.73 -10.86 -8.06
CA PHE A 184 -1.15 -11.83 -9.00
C PHE A 184 -0.23 -12.87 -8.33
N THR A 185 0.02 -12.74 -7.01
CA THR A 185 0.68 -13.72 -6.13
C THR A 185 2.14 -14.03 -6.52
N VAL A 186 3.06 -13.14 -6.19
CA VAL A 186 4.51 -13.47 -6.15
C VAL A 186 4.92 -13.96 -4.75
N SER A 187 6.10 -14.57 -4.67
CA SER A 187 6.71 -15.01 -3.41
C SER A 187 7.03 -13.85 -2.48
N ASP A 188 7.09 -14.16 -1.19
CA ASP A 188 7.50 -13.21 -0.16
C ASP A 188 8.90 -12.63 -0.42
N HIS A 189 9.76 -13.39 -1.11
CA HIS A 189 11.10 -12.93 -1.53
C HIS A 189 11.00 -11.81 -2.58
N SER A 190 10.14 -11.99 -3.56
CA SER A 190 9.87 -11.00 -4.60
C SER A 190 9.15 -9.77 -4.04
N HIS A 191 8.22 -9.95 -3.11
CA HIS A 191 7.62 -8.84 -2.34
C HIS A 191 8.70 -8.02 -1.63
N ALA A 192 9.57 -8.67 -0.85
CA ALA A 192 10.65 -7.99 -0.14
C ALA A 192 11.58 -7.24 -1.09
N LYS A 193 11.99 -7.88 -2.19
CA LYS A 193 12.84 -7.24 -3.23
C LYS A 193 12.19 -6.00 -3.84
N LEU A 194 10.92 -6.09 -4.24
CA LEU A 194 10.18 -4.97 -4.83
C LEU A 194 10.04 -3.80 -3.85
N LEU A 195 9.73 -4.09 -2.58
CA LEU A 195 9.63 -3.07 -1.54
C LEU A 195 10.98 -2.43 -1.24
N ILE A 196 12.05 -3.22 -1.15
CA ILE A 196 13.42 -2.70 -0.95
C ILE A 196 13.86 -1.83 -2.14
N ALA A 197 13.58 -2.25 -3.37
CA ALA A 197 13.90 -1.47 -4.56
C ALA A 197 13.12 -0.14 -4.58
N SER A 198 11.84 -0.17 -4.24
CA SER A 198 10.99 1.03 -4.12
C SER A 198 11.50 1.97 -3.02
N ALA A 199 11.90 1.40 -1.88
CA ALA A 199 12.47 2.16 -0.78
C ALA A 199 13.78 2.85 -1.16
N LYS A 200 14.70 2.13 -1.79
CA LYS A 200 15.95 2.71 -2.31
C LYS A 200 15.69 3.89 -3.26
N GLN A 201 14.71 3.77 -4.16
CA GLN A 201 14.35 4.87 -5.07
C GLN A 201 13.90 6.11 -4.31
N ILE A 202 12.99 5.97 -3.35
CA ILE A 202 12.46 7.10 -2.57
C ILE A 202 13.50 7.68 -1.61
N THR A 203 14.19 6.85 -0.83
CA THR A 203 15.19 7.35 0.13
C THR A 203 16.43 7.93 -0.54
N SER A 204 16.67 7.64 -1.83
CA SER A 204 17.71 8.35 -2.60
C SER A 204 17.36 9.79 -2.94
N LYS A 205 16.08 10.16 -2.81
CA LYS A 205 15.53 11.50 -3.09
C LYS A 205 15.19 12.27 -1.82
N LEU A 206 15.07 11.57 -0.69
CA LEU A 206 14.88 12.16 0.63
C LEU A 206 16.24 12.36 1.29
N ASP A 207 16.41 13.46 2.01
CA ASP A 207 17.63 13.74 2.77
C ASP A 207 17.56 13.04 4.13
N CYS A 208 17.55 11.70 4.12
CA CYS A 208 17.55 10.92 5.35
C CYS A 208 18.88 11.17 6.09
N ARG A 209 18.78 11.61 7.35
CA ARG A 209 19.92 11.92 8.23
C ARG A 209 20.92 10.77 8.34
N GLU A 210 20.41 9.54 8.38
CA GLU A 210 21.20 8.32 8.26
C GLU A 210 20.75 7.55 7.03
N ALA A 211 21.73 7.10 6.23
CA ALA A 211 21.45 6.28 5.06
C ALA A 211 20.94 4.89 5.49
N PRO A 212 19.72 4.48 5.11
CA PRO A 212 19.19 3.20 5.54
C PRO A 212 19.97 2.03 4.92
N GLU A 213 20.31 1.03 5.75
CA GLU A 213 20.88 -0.23 5.25
C GLU A 213 19.76 -1.15 4.74
N TYR A 214 19.94 -1.66 3.52
CA TYR A 214 18.99 -2.56 2.86
C TYR A 214 19.61 -3.94 2.66
N PRO A 215 19.53 -4.84 3.67
CA PRO A 215 20.03 -6.20 3.52
C PRO A 215 19.21 -6.95 2.46
N ASP A 216 19.88 -7.82 1.70
CA ASP A 216 19.17 -8.73 0.82
C ASP A 216 18.23 -9.63 1.62
N PRO A 217 17.00 -9.89 1.13
CA PRO A 217 16.08 -10.79 1.80
C PRO A 217 16.69 -12.18 1.89
N LYS A 218 16.94 -12.64 3.13
CA LYS A 218 17.70 -13.86 3.43
C LYS A 218 16.95 -15.16 3.09
N VAL A 219 15.64 -15.12 2.85
CA VAL A 219 14.78 -16.31 2.78
C VAL A 219 13.87 -16.24 1.55
N VAL A 220 14.09 -17.19 0.62
CA VAL A 220 13.11 -17.52 -0.42
C VAL A 220 12.01 -18.37 0.22
N ALA A 221 10.96 -17.74 0.74
CA ALA A 221 9.75 -18.49 1.03
C ALA A 221 9.14 -18.92 -0.33
N PRO A 222 8.84 -20.21 -0.54
CA PRO A 222 8.17 -20.63 -1.76
C PRO A 222 6.83 -19.89 -1.88
N PRO A 223 6.41 -19.49 -3.10
CA PRO A 223 5.16 -18.78 -3.29
C PRO A 223 4.00 -19.56 -2.63
N PRO A 224 3.03 -18.88 -2.00
CA PRO A 224 1.94 -19.55 -1.31
C PRO A 224 1.20 -20.48 -2.27
N LYS A 225 0.93 -21.71 -1.84
CA LYS A 225 0.14 -22.66 -2.63
C LYS A 225 -1.24 -22.05 -2.89
N ARG A 226 -1.66 -21.99 -4.16
CA ARG A 226 -3.00 -21.53 -4.55
C ARG A 226 -4.05 -22.29 -3.72
N GLY A 227 -4.92 -21.56 -3.02
CA GLY A 227 -6.02 -22.11 -2.23
C GLY A 227 -5.82 -22.09 -0.71
N LEU A 228 -4.71 -21.55 -0.19
CA LEU A 228 -4.49 -21.31 1.25
C LEU A 228 -4.50 -19.82 1.63
N ARG A 229 -5.02 -18.95 0.75
CA ARG A 229 -5.33 -17.55 1.05
C ARG A 229 -6.83 -17.34 0.96
#